data_AF-A0AAD2CP98-F1
#
_entry.id   AF-A0AAD2CP98-F1
#
_cell.length_a   1.000
_cell.length_b   1.000
_cell.length_c   1.000
_cell.angle_alpha   90.00
_cell.angle_beta   90.00
_cell.angle_gamma   90.00
#
_symmetry.space_group_name_H-M   'P 1'
#
loop_
_entity.id
_entity.type
_entity.pdbx_description
1 polymer ?
#
loop_
_entity_poly.entity_id
_entity_poly.type
_entity_poly.pdbx_seq_one_letter_code
_entity_poly.pdbx_strand_id
1 'polypeptide(L)'
;MASLEVAKVTEQDVTIHLEHERDTECDYEALTAIEVDILVRGKIVGKISGTRIERLAIPDGCFYSVMDEHSSDLQYVAVNLFEPRRGRTKLHSLRDGGDHPELAILYISRLEVNEEYTVFGSSDVGAYALRKLLHHPYIRSKGLSQFANEWLTSSCIYILDGNTPADRSYANQFLRNGFRQDKAVVGQGGDRFLVAARIHWTEPLKSHAEVAAMQLLVAPPKPPPPTGKDAEIREIIERRIQSPGSGNASYQSEVDRLINEGGSLARSNALHCACANQNMAMVDYILRKDPSTIECRDETWSTPLMIAAASAAALGNRAGIARDQPVIDLLLRSGARKDTVNSKGMTAYGTMVQMHNQLNEMLQAMMGVPVGGASTNTPGLSELKTKLMPPGGPTTVDRTGGQEAPEGFVDYS
;
A
#
# COMPACT_ATOMS: atom_id res chain seq x y z
N MET A 1 32.98 36.80 -9.29
CA MET A 1 32.72 35.35 -9.25
C MET A 1 32.58 34.89 -10.68
N ALA A 2 33.54 34.15 -11.21
CA ALA A 2 33.43 33.58 -12.54
C ALA A 2 32.40 32.44 -12.48
N SER A 3 31.27 32.55 -13.20
CA SER A 3 30.39 31.41 -13.38
C SER A 3 31.18 30.38 -14.18
N LEU A 4 31.63 29.30 -13.54
CA LEU A 4 32.12 28.14 -14.28
C LEU A 4 30.98 27.68 -15.16
N GLU A 5 31.17 27.82 -16.47
CA GLU A 5 30.30 27.23 -17.46
C GLU A 5 30.40 25.72 -17.26
N VAL A 6 29.42 25.14 -16.57
CA VAL A 6 29.39 23.70 -16.31
C VAL A 6 29.22 23.01 -17.66
N ALA A 7 30.32 22.50 -18.20
CA ALA A 7 30.32 21.78 -19.45
C ALA A 7 29.25 20.68 -19.41
N LYS A 8 28.41 20.62 -20.45
CA LYS A 8 27.31 19.66 -20.56
C LYS A 8 27.81 18.25 -20.24
N VAL A 9 27.22 17.62 -19.22
CA VAL A 9 27.55 16.25 -18.81
C VAL A 9 26.81 15.26 -19.70
N THR A 10 27.53 14.30 -20.28
CA THR A 10 26.97 13.23 -21.10
C THR A 10 26.95 11.89 -20.33
N GLU A 11 26.24 10.89 -20.86
CA GLU A 11 26.21 9.55 -20.26
C GLU A 11 27.62 8.91 -20.14
N GLN A 12 28.56 9.27 -21.02
CA GLN A 12 29.94 8.76 -21.00
C GLN A 12 30.77 9.41 -19.88
N ASP A 13 30.45 10.64 -19.49
CA ASP A 13 31.12 11.34 -18.40
C ASP A 13 30.74 10.75 -17.02
N VAL A 14 29.60 10.05 -16.94
CA VAL A 14 29.11 9.44 -15.71
C VAL A 14 29.62 8.02 -15.60
N THR A 15 30.24 7.69 -14.48
CA THR A 15 30.58 6.32 -14.09
C THR A 15 30.01 6.03 -12.70
N ILE A 16 29.93 4.76 -12.35
CA ILE A 16 29.51 4.36 -11.00
C ILE A 16 30.56 3.43 -10.39
N HIS A 17 30.70 3.49 -9.08
CA HIS A 17 31.44 2.51 -8.30
C HIS A 17 30.46 1.85 -7.34
N LEU A 18 30.23 0.54 -7.52
CA LEU A 18 29.27 -0.23 -6.72
C LEU A 18 30.03 -1.02 -5.66
N GLU A 19 29.69 -0.76 -4.42
CA GLU A 19 30.03 -1.55 -3.24
C GLU A 19 28.78 -2.30 -2.79
N HIS A 20 28.98 -3.48 -2.20
CA HIS A 20 27.88 -4.27 -1.66
C HIS A 20 28.32 -5.02 -0.41
N GLU A 21 27.42 -5.10 0.55
CA GLU A 21 27.63 -5.79 1.82
C GLU A 21 26.45 -6.71 2.08
N ARG A 22 26.71 -8.01 2.16
CA ARG A 22 25.67 -8.98 2.48
C ARG A 22 25.36 -8.85 3.97
N ASP A 23 24.08 -8.72 4.29
CA ASP A 23 23.62 -8.71 5.66
C ASP A 23 23.74 -10.13 6.22
N THR A 24 24.77 -10.35 7.03
CA THR A 24 25.00 -11.61 7.74
C THR A 24 24.33 -11.65 9.11
N GLU A 25 23.75 -10.54 9.56
CA GLU A 25 23.01 -10.47 10.83
C GLU A 25 21.57 -10.97 10.65
N CYS A 26 20.99 -10.81 9.46
CA CYS A 26 19.70 -11.40 9.11
C CYS A 26 19.79 -12.93 9.00
N ASP A 27 18.84 -13.64 9.64
CA ASP A 27 18.75 -15.11 9.76
C ASP A 27 18.88 -15.90 8.44
N TYR A 28 18.65 -15.25 7.29
CA TYR A 28 18.58 -15.91 5.99
C TYR A 28 19.63 -15.44 4.97
N GLU A 29 20.50 -14.50 5.33
CA GLU A 29 21.45 -13.85 4.39
C GLU A 29 20.78 -13.34 3.10
N ALA A 30 19.48 -13.02 3.17
CA ALA A 30 18.64 -12.73 2.01
C ALA A 30 18.72 -11.27 1.55
N LEU A 31 19.38 -10.42 2.33
CA LEU A 31 19.46 -8.98 2.12
C LEU A 31 20.90 -8.60 1.82
N THR A 32 21.09 -7.73 0.83
CA THR A 32 22.40 -7.19 0.48
C THR A 32 22.27 -5.70 0.32
N ALA A 33 22.92 -4.95 1.21
CA ALA A 33 23.06 -3.52 1.07
C ALA A 33 23.90 -3.23 -0.17
N ILE A 34 23.45 -2.28 -0.98
CA ILE A 34 24.19 -1.75 -2.11
C ILE A 34 24.46 -0.27 -1.90
N GLU A 35 25.69 0.13 -2.17
CA GLU A 35 26.12 1.52 -2.11
C GLU A 35 26.85 1.86 -3.39
N VAL A 36 26.43 2.94 -4.04
CA VAL A 36 26.90 3.27 -5.38
C VAL A 36 27.36 4.72 -5.39
N ASP A 37 28.66 4.94 -5.49
CA ASP A 37 29.18 6.28 -5.74
C ASP A 37 28.90 6.68 -7.19
N ILE A 38 28.35 7.88 -7.37
CA ILE A 38 28.13 8.48 -8.67
C ILE A 38 29.33 9.37 -8.97
N LEU A 39 30.05 9.07 -10.06
CA LEU A 39 31.21 9.84 -10.46
C LEU A 39 30.95 10.57 -11.77
N VAL A 40 31.35 11.84 -11.85
CA VAL A 40 31.41 12.61 -13.10
C VAL A 40 32.87 12.94 -13.37
N ARG A 41 33.43 12.40 -14.46
CA ARG A 41 34.85 12.57 -14.83
C ARG A 41 35.81 12.24 -13.69
N GLY A 42 35.49 11.19 -12.91
CA GLY A 42 36.29 10.69 -11.79
C GLY A 42 36.11 11.41 -10.45
N LYS A 43 35.31 12.48 -10.36
CA LYS A 43 34.95 13.12 -9.08
C LYS A 43 33.65 12.49 -8.56
N ILE A 44 33.57 12.16 -7.27
CA ILE A 44 32.32 11.73 -6.62
C ILE A 44 31.38 12.94 -6.52
N VAL A 45 30.16 12.79 -7.02
CA VAL A 45 29.16 13.86 -7.13
C VAL A 45 27.80 13.48 -6.57
N GLY A 46 27.66 12.27 -6.03
CA GLY A 46 26.38 11.75 -5.57
C GLY A 46 26.50 10.29 -5.15
N LYS A 47 25.39 9.73 -4.69
CA LYS A 47 25.32 8.37 -4.17
C LYS A 47 23.94 7.75 -4.45
N ILE A 48 23.91 6.44 -4.72
CA ILE A 48 22.68 5.62 -4.72
C ILE A 48 22.81 4.58 -3.62
N SER A 49 21.81 4.48 -2.76
CA SER A 49 21.73 3.49 -1.69
C SER A 49 20.50 2.62 -1.89
N GLY A 50 20.61 1.35 -1.56
CA GLY A 50 19.49 0.43 -1.65
C GLY A 50 19.75 -0.93 -1.02
N THR A 51 18.72 -1.76 -1.03
CA THR A 51 18.76 -3.14 -0.55
C THR A 51 18.30 -4.06 -1.66
N ARG A 52 19.14 -5.04 -2.00
CA ARG A 52 18.78 -6.15 -2.87
C ARG A 52 18.25 -7.30 -2.02
N ILE A 53 17.13 -7.87 -2.46
CA ILE A 53 16.35 -8.87 -1.72
C ILE A 53 16.33 -10.18 -2.50
N GLU A 54 16.96 -11.22 -1.97
CA GLU A 54 16.99 -12.58 -2.49
C GLU A 54 15.78 -13.38 -2.01
N ARG A 55 14.66 -13.27 -2.72
CA ARG A 55 13.41 -13.96 -2.36
C ARG A 55 13.56 -15.47 -2.14
N LEU A 56 14.42 -16.13 -2.92
CA LEU A 56 14.67 -17.57 -2.79
C LEU A 56 15.40 -17.97 -1.51
N ALA A 57 16.16 -17.07 -0.91
CA ALA A 57 16.84 -17.32 0.35
C ALA A 57 15.87 -17.27 1.54
N ILE A 58 14.72 -16.62 1.37
CA ILE A 58 13.72 -16.45 2.42
C ILE A 58 12.78 -17.68 2.44
N PRO A 59 12.62 -18.35 3.60
CA PRO A 59 11.70 -19.48 3.71
C PRO A 59 10.25 -19.12 3.38
N ASP A 60 9.48 -20.11 2.89
CA ASP A 60 8.06 -19.96 2.62
C ASP A 60 7.30 -19.45 3.86
N GLY A 61 6.62 -18.32 3.73
CA GLY A 61 5.84 -17.70 4.81
C GLY A 61 6.61 -16.69 5.67
N CYS A 62 7.94 -16.56 5.48
CA CYS A 62 8.78 -15.65 6.27
C CYS A 62 9.00 -14.28 5.60
N PHE A 63 8.51 -14.06 4.37
CA PHE A 63 8.84 -12.87 3.58
C PHE A 63 8.58 -11.55 4.32
N TYR A 64 7.40 -11.37 4.92
CA TYR A 64 7.11 -10.14 5.65
C TYR A 64 7.96 -9.96 6.92
N SER A 65 8.23 -11.05 7.65
CA SER A 65 9.05 -10.99 8.87
C SER A 65 10.45 -10.51 8.58
N VAL A 66 11.07 -11.01 7.50
CA VAL A 66 12.42 -10.59 7.06
C VAL A 66 12.45 -9.11 6.68
N MET A 67 11.40 -8.63 6.02
CA MET A 67 11.31 -7.23 5.60
C MET A 67 11.09 -6.29 6.79
N ASP A 68 10.29 -6.71 7.77
CA ASP A 68 10.02 -6.00 9.03
C ASP A 68 11.28 -5.86 9.89
N GLU A 69 12.05 -6.95 10.04
CA GLU A 69 13.28 -6.96 10.82
C GLU A 69 14.34 -5.98 10.28
N HIS A 70 14.43 -5.81 8.96
CA HIS A 70 15.43 -4.93 8.36
C HIS A 70 15.04 -3.44 8.42
N SER A 71 13.82 -3.07 7.99
CA SER A 71 13.38 -1.67 8.04
C SER A 71 11.88 -1.50 7.84
N SER A 72 11.31 -0.44 8.42
CA SER A 72 9.91 -0.04 8.20
C SER A 72 9.57 0.18 6.73
N ASP A 73 10.52 0.67 5.94
CA ASP A 73 10.31 0.94 4.51
C ASP A 73 10.21 -0.36 3.71
N LEU A 74 11.07 -1.34 3.99
CA LEU A 74 10.97 -2.67 3.37
C LEU A 74 9.69 -3.39 3.81
N GLN A 75 9.29 -3.28 5.07
CA GLN A 75 7.98 -3.79 5.52
C GLN A 75 6.85 -3.15 4.70
N TYR A 76 6.90 -1.83 4.53
CA TYR A 76 5.92 -1.08 3.75
C TYR A 76 5.92 -1.50 2.27
N VAL A 77 7.09 -1.68 1.64
CA VAL A 77 7.23 -2.26 0.29
C VAL A 77 6.60 -3.65 0.23
N ALA A 78 6.93 -4.52 1.19
CA ALA A 78 6.50 -5.92 1.22
C ALA A 78 4.98 -6.02 1.29
N VAL A 79 4.37 -5.34 2.26
CA VAL A 79 2.92 -5.38 2.51
C VAL A 79 2.13 -4.85 1.31
N ASN A 80 2.61 -3.81 0.64
CA ASN A 80 1.88 -3.19 -0.47
C ASN A 80 2.11 -3.90 -1.81
N LEU A 81 3.31 -4.40 -2.08
CA LEU A 81 3.68 -4.86 -3.43
C LEU A 81 3.79 -6.38 -3.58
N PHE A 82 3.87 -7.12 -2.48
CA PHE A 82 4.22 -8.54 -2.51
C PHE A 82 3.31 -9.40 -1.63
N GLU A 83 3.18 -10.68 -1.98
CA GLU A 83 2.48 -11.69 -1.19
C GLU A 83 3.38 -12.22 -0.05
N PRO A 84 2.83 -12.53 1.13
CA PRO A 84 3.60 -12.93 2.31
C PRO A 84 4.35 -14.27 2.14
N ARG A 85 3.86 -15.17 1.28
CA ARG A 85 4.39 -16.53 1.20
C ARG A 85 5.78 -16.60 0.59
N ARG A 86 6.01 -15.91 -0.54
CA ARG A 86 7.28 -15.98 -1.31
C ARG A 86 7.75 -14.62 -1.84
N GLY A 87 7.11 -13.53 -1.41
CA GLY A 87 7.38 -12.22 -2.01
C GLY A 87 7.00 -12.18 -3.50
N ARG A 88 5.99 -12.93 -3.94
CA ARG A 88 5.47 -12.82 -5.32
C ARG A 88 4.82 -11.46 -5.49
N THR A 89 5.10 -10.75 -6.58
CA THR A 89 4.47 -9.44 -6.79
C THR A 89 2.95 -9.56 -6.96
N LYS A 90 2.23 -8.65 -6.29
CA LYS A 90 0.79 -8.38 -6.46
C LYS A 90 0.54 -7.58 -7.74
N LEU A 91 1.56 -6.93 -8.30
CA LEU A 91 1.43 -6.04 -9.45
C LEU A 91 1.54 -6.80 -10.76
N HIS A 92 0.47 -6.79 -11.54
CA HIS A 92 0.49 -7.30 -12.90
C HIS A 92 1.52 -6.58 -13.76
N SER A 93 1.67 -5.26 -13.62
CA SER A 93 2.63 -4.50 -14.43
C SER A 93 4.09 -4.89 -14.17
N LEU A 94 4.40 -5.47 -13.00
CA LEU A 94 5.70 -6.06 -12.70
C LEU A 94 5.79 -7.49 -13.22
N ARG A 95 4.76 -8.30 -12.98
CA ARG A 95 4.67 -9.70 -13.44
C ARG A 95 4.79 -9.82 -14.95
N ASP A 96 4.00 -9.04 -15.69
CA ASP A 96 4.00 -9.00 -17.16
C ASP A 96 5.33 -8.47 -17.71
N GLY A 97 6.02 -7.64 -16.92
CA GLY A 97 7.35 -7.13 -17.22
C GLY A 97 8.50 -8.09 -16.86
N GLY A 98 8.18 -9.32 -16.42
CA GLY A 98 9.14 -10.37 -16.11
C GLY A 98 9.54 -10.48 -14.63
N ASP A 99 8.78 -9.89 -13.70
CA ASP A 99 8.96 -10.18 -12.27
C ASP A 99 8.57 -11.62 -11.95
N HIS A 100 9.48 -12.35 -11.31
CA HIS A 100 9.29 -13.75 -10.97
C HIS A 100 9.78 -14.00 -9.54
N PRO A 101 9.03 -14.72 -8.68
CA PRO A 101 9.36 -14.89 -7.26
C PRO A 101 10.72 -15.55 -7.00
N GLU A 102 11.30 -16.21 -7.99
CA GLU A 102 12.63 -16.81 -7.90
C GLU A 102 13.78 -15.82 -8.14
N LEU A 103 13.45 -14.59 -8.52
CA LEU A 103 14.41 -13.55 -8.87
C LEU A 103 14.48 -12.50 -7.77
N ALA A 104 15.61 -11.81 -7.66
CA ALA A 104 15.78 -10.77 -6.66
C ALA A 104 14.99 -9.51 -6.98
N ILE A 105 14.71 -8.72 -5.95
CA ILE A 105 14.13 -7.38 -6.07
C ILE A 105 15.18 -6.37 -5.62
N LEU A 106 15.25 -5.22 -6.28
CA LEU A 106 16.08 -4.11 -5.83
C LEU A 106 15.20 -2.98 -5.28
N TYR A 107 15.28 -2.72 -3.99
CA TYR A 107 14.71 -1.51 -3.39
C TYR A 107 15.78 -0.43 -3.33
N ILE A 108 15.57 0.68 -4.02
CA ILE A 108 16.42 1.87 -3.91
C ILE A 108 15.81 2.73 -2.81
N SER A 109 16.56 2.94 -1.73
CA SER A 109 16.13 3.77 -0.60
C SER A 109 16.48 5.23 -0.82
N ARG A 110 17.60 5.52 -1.49
CA ARG A 110 18.10 6.89 -1.65
C ARG A 110 18.84 7.07 -2.97
N LEU A 111 18.61 8.22 -3.61
CA LEU A 111 19.39 8.68 -4.76
C LEU A 111 19.68 10.17 -4.57
N GLU A 112 20.95 10.49 -4.38
CA GLU A 112 21.42 11.85 -4.21
C GLU A 112 22.45 12.25 -5.25
N VAL A 113 22.31 13.48 -5.73
CA VAL A 113 23.27 14.12 -6.62
C VAL A 113 23.49 15.53 -6.09
N ASN A 114 24.75 15.94 -5.98
CA ASN A 114 25.13 17.26 -5.51
C ASN A 114 24.41 18.35 -6.32
N GLU A 115 24.00 19.42 -5.64
CA GLU A 115 23.21 20.50 -6.22
C GLU A 115 23.87 21.13 -7.47
N GLU A 116 25.21 21.16 -7.52
CA GLU A 116 25.97 21.67 -8.66
C GLU A 116 25.67 20.92 -9.98
N TYR A 117 25.16 19.68 -9.90
CA TYR A 117 24.75 18.88 -11.06
C TYR A 117 23.23 18.78 -11.23
N THR A 118 22.41 19.34 -10.33
CA THR A 118 20.94 19.30 -10.44
C THR A 118 20.35 20.59 -11.03
N VAL A 119 21.01 21.75 -10.87
CA VAL A 119 20.40 23.08 -11.09
C VAL A 119 20.40 23.57 -12.56
N PHE A 120 21.16 22.96 -13.49
CA PHE A 120 21.41 23.56 -14.82
C PHE A 120 21.27 22.62 -16.04
N GLY A 121 20.19 21.86 -16.16
CA GLY A 121 20.01 20.93 -17.29
C GLY A 121 21.02 19.77 -17.34
N SER A 122 21.92 19.69 -16.35
CA SER A 122 22.76 18.54 -15.99
C SER A 122 22.00 17.51 -15.13
N SER A 123 20.68 17.67 -14.98
CA SER A 123 19.74 16.78 -14.28
C SER A 123 19.72 15.34 -14.80
N ASP A 124 20.50 15.05 -15.83
CA ASP A 124 20.70 13.72 -16.37
C ASP A 124 21.67 12.87 -15.53
N VAL A 125 22.55 13.46 -14.70
CA VAL A 125 23.61 12.72 -14.00
C VAL A 125 23.04 11.54 -13.21
N GLY A 126 22.03 11.77 -12.39
CA GLY A 126 21.43 10.69 -11.60
C GLY A 126 20.61 9.72 -12.44
N ALA A 127 19.99 10.17 -13.55
CA ALA A 127 19.34 9.27 -14.50
C ALA A 127 20.34 8.35 -15.22
N TYR A 128 21.51 8.87 -15.61
CA TYR A 128 22.60 8.08 -16.20
C TYR A 128 23.22 7.13 -15.20
N ALA A 129 23.44 7.56 -13.96
CA ALA A 129 23.94 6.73 -12.88
C ALA A 129 22.99 5.57 -12.56
N LEU A 130 21.69 5.87 -12.41
CA LEU A 130 20.65 4.86 -12.21
C LEU A 130 20.60 3.88 -13.38
N ARG A 131 20.70 4.36 -14.62
CA ARG A 131 20.75 3.47 -15.80
C ARG A 131 21.93 2.51 -15.71
N LYS A 132 23.11 3.02 -15.37
CA LYS A 132 24.33 2.21 -15.22
C LYS A 132 24.20 1.20 -14.08
N LEU A 133 23.56 1.56 -12.97
CA LEU A 133 23.26 0.64 -11.88
C LEU A 133 22.34 -0.49 -12.35
N LEU A 134 21.23 -0.17 -12.99
CA LEU A 134 20.29 -1.16 -13.53
C LEU A 134 20.91 -2.05 -14.63
N HIS A 135 22.00 -1.59 -15.24
CA HIS A 135 22.77 -2.34 -16.24
C HIS A 135 24.03 -3.00 -15.68
N HIS A 136 24.34 -2.79 -14.41
CA HIS A 136 25.56 -3.28 -13.80
C HIS A 136 25.54 -4.81 -13.80
N PRO A 137 26.67 -5.48 -14.13
CA PRO A 137 26.73 -6.95 -14.15
C PRO A 137 26.25 -7.59 -12.84
N TYR A 138 26.54 -6.95 -11.69
CA TYR A 138 26.06 -7.39 -10.38
C TYR A 138 24.52 -7.43 -10.27
N ILE A 139 23.80 -6.54 -10.95
CA ILE A 139 22.33 -6.47 -10.92
C ILE A 139 21.70 -7.36 -12.00
N ARG A 140 22.37 -7.53 -13.15
CA ARG A 140 21.82 -8.17 -14.36
C ARG A 140 22.31 -9.59 -14.67
N SER A 141 23.34 -10.13 -13.99
CA SER A 141 24.08 -11.29 -14.50
C SER A 141 23.16 -12.47 -14.87
N LYS A 142 23.55 -13.11 -15.97
CA LYS A 142 22.70 -13.86 -16.88
C LYS A 142 23.01 -15.35 -16.69
N GLY A 143 22.62 -15.89 -15.54
CA GLY A 143 22.89 -17.28 -15.18
C GLY A 143 22.13 -18.25 -16.08
N LEU A 144 22.78 -18.72 -17.14
CA LEU A 144 22.42 -19.93 -17.88
C LEU A 144 23.15 -21.11 -17.20
N SER A 145 22.44 -21.85 -16.35
CA SER A 145 22.80 -23.19 -15.80
C SER A 145 23.37 -23.30 -14.38
N GLN A 146 23.39 -24.54 -13.89
CA GLN A 146 22.72 -25.01 -12.68
C GLN A 146 23.46 -24.86 -11.35
N PHE A 147 24.68 -24.30 -11.31
CA PHE A 147 25.50 -24.29 -10.07
C PHE A 147 26.53 -23.15 -9.99
N ALA A 148 26.17 -21.90 -10.30
CA ALA A 148 27.06 -20.76 -10.00
C ALA A 148 26.35 -19.40 -9.95
N ASN A 149 26.32 -18.81 -8.75
CA ASN A 149 26.40 -17.40 -8.36
C ASN A 149 26.17 -16.30 -9.44
N GLU A 150 25.00 -16.29 -10.09
CA GLU A 150 24.60 -15.13 -10.90
C GLU A 150 23.25 -14.56 -10.44
N TRP A 151 23.32 -13.31 -10.00
CA TRP A 151 22.24 -12.56 -9.40
C TRP A 151 21.36 -11.92 -10.48
N LEU A 152 20.10 -12.35 -10.56
CA LEU A 152 19.13 -11.76 -11.47
C LEU A 152 18.11 -10.95 -10.69
N THR A 153 18.18 -9.62 -10.83
CA THR A 153 17.14 -8.72 -10.31
C THR A 153 16.03 -8.58 -11.34
N SER A 154 14.77 -8.79 -10.96
CA SER A 154 13.62 -8.78 -11.87
C SER A 154 12.80 -7.51 -11.82
N SER A 155 12.79 -6.83 -10.68
CA SER A 155 12.09 -5.58 -10.48
C SER A 155 12.88 -4.64 -9.58
N CYS A 156 12.67 -3.34 -9.79
CA CYS A 156 13.24 -2.29 -8.97
C CYS A 156 12.12 -1.37 -8.46
N ILE A 157 12.24 -0.97 -7.20
CA ILE A 157 11.24 -0.20 -6.47
C ILE A 157 11.93 1.00 -5.85
N TYR A 158 11.24 2.13 -5.88
CA TYR A 158 11.61 3.35 -5.19
C TYR A 158 10.37 3.95 -4.52
N ILE A 159 10.53 4.49 -3.31
CA ILE A 159 9.48 5.23 -2.59
C ILE A 159 9.78 6.71 -2.70
N LEU A 160 8.80 7.51 -3.10
CA LEU A 160 8.87 8.96 -3.07
C LEU A 160 8.77 9.46 -1.62
N ASP A 161 9.67 10.34 -1.20
CA ASP A 161 9.70 10.88 0.17
C ASP A 161 8.52 11.82 0.48
N GLY A 162 7.75 12.24 -0.53
CA GLY A 162 6.55 13.08 -0.36
C GLY A 162 5.91 13.53 -1.68
N ASN A 163 5.01 14.50 -1.55
CA ASN A 163 4.33 15.18 -2.67
C ASN A 163 4.84 16.62 -2.89
N THR A 164 6.07 16.92 -2.47
CA THR A 164 6.67 18.24 -2.69
C THR A 164 7.17 18.40 -4.12
N PRO A 165 7.31 19.64 -4.64
CA PRO A 165 7.95 19.88 -5.93
C PRO A 165 9.40 19.35 -5.99
N ALA A 166 10.09 19.27 -4.84
CA ALA A 166 11.42 18.68 -4.76
C ALA A 166 11.39 17.18 -5.05
N ASP A 167 10.39 16.45 -4.52
CA ASP A 167 10.21 15.00 -4.73
C ASP A 167 10.00 14.68 -6.21
N ARG A 168 9.34 15.58 -6.94
CA ARG A 168 9.16 15.45 -8.39
C ARG A 168 10.48 15.47 -9.16
N SER A 169 11.45 16.28 -8.74
CA SER A 169 12.75 16.38 -9.40
C SER A 169 13.56 15.08 -9.26
N TYR A 170 13.48 14.43 -8.09
CA TYR A 170 14.08 13.11 -7.86
C TYR A 170 13.33 12.02 -8.64
N ALA A 171 11.99 12.04 -8.61
CA ALA A 171 11.15 11.11 -9.38
C ALA A 171 11.51 11.07 -10.86
N ASN A 172 11.86 12.23 -11.45
CA ASN A 172 12.19 12.31 -12.87
C ASN A 172 13.36 11.40 -13.27
N GLN A 173 14.33 11.20 -12.38
CA GLN A 173 15.48 10.34 -12.67
C GLN A 173 15.05 8.86 -12.83
N PHE A 174 14.11 8.42 -12.02
CA PHE A 174 13.49 7.10 -12.10
C PHE A 174 12.57 6.99 -13.31
N LEU A 175 11.67 7.95 -13.53
CA LEU A 175 10.72 7.93 -14.66
C LEU A 175 11.41 7.87 -16.02
N ARG A 176 12.59 8.52 -16.14
CA ARG A 176 13.42 8.42 -17.35
C ARG A 176 14.00 7.03 -17.58
N ASN A 177 14.19 6.26 -16.53
CA ASN A 177 14.67 4.88 -16.53
C ASN A 177 13.53 3.85 -16.58
N GLY A 178 12.37 4.24 -17.11
CA GLY A 178 11.23 3.31 -17.32
C GLY A 178 10.41 3.02 -16.07
N PHE A 179 10.70 3.67 -14.93
CA PHE A 179 9.83 3.56 -13.76
C PHE A 179 8.48 4.21 -14.01
N ARG A 180 7.46 3.71 -13.32
CA ARG A 180 6.08 4.20 -13.36
C ARG A 180 5.39 3.99 -12.02
N GLN A 181 4.34 4.76 -11.75
CA GLN A 181 3.38 4.43 -10.70
C GLN A 181 2.38 3.41 -11.24
N ASP A 182 2.09 2.39 -10.43
CA ASP A 182 1.05 1.43 -10.72
C ASP A 182 -0.28 1.89 -10.09
N LYS A 183 -1.36 1.93 -10.88
CA LYS A 183 -2.68 2.37 -10.43
C LYS A 183 -3.20 1.53 -9.26
N ALA A 184 -2.90 0.23 -9.25
CA ALA A 184 -3.35 -0.68 -8.21
C ALA A 184 -2.76 -0.32 -6.83
N VAL A 185 -1.61 0.36 -6.80
CA VAL A 185 -0.91 0.73 -5.57
C VAL A 185 -1.35 2.08 -5.04
N VAL A 186 -1.61 3.04 -5.93
CA VAL A 186 -2.04 4.41 -5.58
C VAL A 186 -3.34 4.38 -4.77
N GLY A 187 -4.30 3.52 -5.16
CA GLY A 187 -5.57 3.38 -4.44
C GLY A 187 -5.46 2.77 -3.04
N GLN A 188 -4.34 2.13 -2.72
CA GLN A 188 -4.10 1.49 -1.42
C GLN A 188 -3.28 2.36 -0.46
N GLY A 189 -3.06 3.63 -0.80
CA GLY A 189 -2.19 4.54 -0.03
C GLY A 189 -0.71 4.36 -0.34
N GLY A 190 -0.37 3.68 -1.44
CA GLY A 190 0.98 3.61 -1.99
C GLY A 190 1.13 4.52 -3.20
N ASP A 191 0.60 5.74 -3.13
CA ASP A 191 0.78 6.78 -4.15
C ASP A 191 2.25 7.20 -4.34
N ARG A 192 3.14 6.72 -3.47
CA ARG A 192 4.57 7.04 -3.48
C ARG A 192 5.44 6.01 -4.21
N PHE A 193 4.93 4.86 -4.64
CA PHE A 193 5.77 3.82 -5.25
C PHE A 193 6.03 4.08 -6.74
N LEU A 194 7.30 4.13 -7.10
CA LEU A 194 7.77 3.98 -8.47
C LEU A 194 8.33 2.57 -8.66
N VAL A 195 7.82 1.87 -9.67
CA VAL A 195 8.22 0.49 -9.96
C VAL A 195 8.70 0.36 -11.40
N ALA A 196 9.72 -0.47 -11.63
CA ALA A 196 10.20 -0.84 -12.94
C ALA A 196 10.53 -2.32 -13.00
N ALA A 197 9.84 -3.06 -13.87
CA ALA A 197 10.26 -4.41 -14.23
C ALA A 197 11.46 -4.39 -15.19
N ARG A 198 12.19 -5.51 -15.24
CA ARG A 198 13.40 -5.68 -16.05
C ARG A 198 13.25 -5.29 -17.52
N ILE A 199 12.12 -5.58 -18.15
CA ILE A 199 11.90 -5.25 -19.57
C ILE A 199 12.05 -3.75 -19.84
N HIS A 200 11.60 -2.90 -18.90
CA HIS A 200 11.62 -1.44 -19.04
C HIS A 200 13.02 -0.85 -18.93
N TRP A 201 13.96 -1.55 -18.28
CA TRP A 201 15.33 -1.06 -18.16
C TRP A 201 16.02 -1.01 -19.53
N THR A 202 15.60 -1.84 -20.47
CA THR A 202 16.17 -1.87 -21.83
C THR A 202 15.63 -0.78 -22.75
N GLU A 203 14.59 -0.05 -22.32
CA GLU A 203 14.05 1.05 -23.10
C GLU A 203 15.05 2.22 -23.17
N PRO A 204 15.01 3.03 -24.25
CA PRO A 204 15.75 4.28 -24.30
C PRO A 204 15.37 5.21 -23.15
N LEU A 205 16.34 5.98 -22.65
CA LEU A 205 16.05 7.02 -21.65
C LEU A 205 15.06 8.03 -22.22
N LYS A 206 13.99 8.29 -21.47
CA LYS A 206 13.06 9.36 -21.83
C LYS A 206 13.74 10.72 -21.69
N SER A 207 13.33 11.66 -22.52
CA SER A 207 13.72 13.07 -22.43
C SER A 207 13.08 13.75 -21.22
N HIS A 208 13.64 14.90 -20.83
CA HIS A 208 13.04 15.74 -19.80
C HIS A 208 11.63 16.20 -20.15
N ALA A 209 11.37 16.54 -21.42
CA ALA A 209 10.06 16.99 -21.87
C ALA A 209 9.01 15.87 -21.75
N GLU A 210 9.37 14.65 -22.14
CA GLU A 210 8.48 13.48 -22.00
C GLU A 210 8.13 13.23 -20.54
N VAL A 211 9.12 13.23 -19.64
CA VAL A 211 8.88 12.96 -18.22
C VAL A 211 8.16 14.12 -17.53
N ALA A 212 8.44 15.37 -17.90
CA ALA A 212 7.69 16.52 -17.39
C ALA A 212 6.20 16.43 -17.76
N ALA A 213 5.87 15.90 -18.94
CA ALA A 213 4.51 15.66 -19.39
C ALA A 213 3.83 14.45 -18.73
N MET A 214 4.57 13.53 -18.11
CA MET A 214 3.99 12.38 -17.43
C MET A 214 3.30 12.81 -16.14
N GLN A 215 1.99 12.67 -16.04
CA GLN A 215 1.27 12.95 -14.80
C GLN A 215 1.50 11.82 -13.78
N LEU A 216 1.98 12.16 -12.59
CA LEU A 216 1.92 11.23 -11.46
C LEU A 216 0.46 11.07 -11.05
N LEU A 217 0.08 9.84 -10.79
CA LEU A 217 -1.16 9.47 -10.14
C LEU A 217 -1.13 10.08 -8.74
N VAL A 218 -2.05 11.02 -8.51
CA VAL A 218 -2.28 11.60 -7.19
C VAL A 218 -3.43 10.83 -6.58
N ALA A 219 -3.23 10.28 -5.38
CA ALA A 219 -4.33 9.69 -4.64
C ALA A 219 -5.45 10.74 -4.48
N PRO A 220 -6.73 10.35 -4.58
CA PRO A 220 -7.81 11.28 -4.29
C PRO A 220 -7.58 11.88 -2.90
N PRO A 221 -7.83 13.19 -2.71
CA PRO A 221 -7.61 13.82 -1.42
C PRO A 221 -8.40 13.06 -0.37
N LYS A 222 -7.70 12.62 0.68
CA LYS A 222 -8.35 11.98 1.82
C LYS A 222 -9.29 13.01 2.46
N PRO A 223 -10.50 12.61 2.86
CA PRO A 223 -11.33 13.44 3.73
C PRO A 223 -10.50 13.92 4.94
N PRO A 224 -10.55 15.22 5.29
CA PRO A 224 -9.77 15.73 6.40
C PRO A 224 -10.19 15.01 7.69
N PRO A 225 -9.25 14.73 8.61
CA PRO A 225 -9.62 14.18 9.91
C PRO A 225 -10.56 15.16 10.64
N PRO A 226 -11.42 14.67 11.54
CA PRO A 226 -12.23 15.53 12.39
C PRO A 226 -11.35 16.55 13.12
N THR A 227 -11.78 17.81 13.17
CA THR A 227 -11.07 18.89 13.88
C THR A 227 -12.02 19.66 14.79
N GLY A 228 -11.47 20.37 15.78
CA GLY A 228 -12.26 21.16 16.74
C GLY A 228 -13.34 20.33 17.43
N LYS A 229 -14.59 20.80 17.37
CA LYS A 229 -15.74 20.14 18.00
C LYS A 229 -16.05 18.77 17.41
N ASP A 230 -15.76 18.54 16.13
CA ASP A 230 -15.96 17.24 15.50
C ASP A 230 -14.96 16.21 16.08
N ALA A 231 -13.73 16.63 16.39
CA ALA A 231 -12.75 15.77 17.06
C ALA A 231 -13.15 15.46 18.51
N GLU A 232 -13.65 16.45 19.26
CA GLU A 232 -14.15 16.26 20.62
C GLU A 232 -15.31 15.24 20.66
N ILE A 233 -16.25 15.31 19.71
CA ILE A 233 -17.35 14.34 19.59
C ILE A 233 -16.80 12.94 19.36
N ARG A 234 -15.84 12.79 18.43
CA ARG A 234 -15.21 11.50 18.14
C ARG A 234 -14.55 10.90 19.37
N GLU A 235 -13.78 11.71 20.11
CA GLU A 235 -13.07 11.27 21.30
C GLU A 235 -14.03 10.78 22.39
N ILE A 236 -15.14 11.49 22.64
CA ILE A 236 -16.16 11.07 23.62
C ILE A 236 -16.76 9.72 23.25
N ILE A 237 -17.07 9.50 21.97
CA ILE A 237 -17.62 8.24 21.48
C ILE A 237 -16.60 7.10 21.64
N GLU A 238 -15.35 7.32 21.25
CA GLU A 238 -14.26 6.35 21.41
C GLU A 238 -14.01 6.01 22.88
N ARG A 239 -14.00 7.02 23.77
CA ARG A 239 -13.87 6.83 25.22
C ARG A 239 -15.03 6.01 25.79
N ARG A 240 -16.26 6.28 25.33
CA ARG A 240 -17.46 5.54 25.75
C ARG A 240 -17.41 4.08 25.33
N ILE A 241 -16.88 3.81 24.14
CA ILE A 241 -16.66 2.46 23.63
C ILE A 241 -15.66 1.70 24.52
N GLN A 242 -14.58 2.35 24.93
CA GLN A 242 -13.56 1.74 25.80
C GLN A 242 -14.06 1.52 27.24
N SER A 243 -15.06 2.29 27.69
CA SER A 243 -15.59 2.26 29.07
C SER A 243 -17.10 2.01 29.11
N PRO A 244 -17.60 0.79 28.78
CA PRO A 244 -19.03 0.50 28.67
C PRO A 244 -19.83 0.61 29.98
N GLY A 245 -19.17 0.73 31.14
CA GLY A 245 -19.81 0.83 32.45
C GLY A 245 -20.36 2.21 32.87
N SER A 246 -19.99 3.31 32.18
CA SER A 246 -20.53 4.64 32.50
C SER A 246 -21.99 4.79 32.03
N GLY A 247 -22.83 5.54 32.76
CA GLY A 247 -24.24 5.71 32.40
C GLY A 247 -24.41 6.41 31.04
N ASN A 248 -25.31 5.91 30.18
CA ASN A 248 -25.51 6.43 28.82
C ASN A 248 -25.89 7.92 28.77
N ALA A 249 -26.61 8.42 29.78
CA ALA A 249 -27.09 9.80 29.81
C ALA A 249 -25.96 10.85 29.84
N SER A 250 -24.81 10.49 30.44
CA SER A 250 -23.70 11.44 30.62
C SER A 250 -23.04 11.80 29.28
N TYR A 251 -22.71 10.80 28.46
CA TYR A 251 -22.01 11.07 27.19
C TYR A 251 -22.96 11.65 26.14
N GLN A 252 -24.23 11.23 26.11
CA GLN A 252 -25.22 11.76 25.18
C GLN A 252 -25.45 13.26 25.38
N SER A 253 -25.50 13.71 26.65
CA SER A 253 -25.62 15.13 26.98
C SER A 253 -24.41 15.94 26.52
N GLU A 254 -23.21 15.36 26.62
CA GLU A 254 -21.97 15.99 26.17
C GLU A 254 -21.88 16.07 24.65
N VAL A 255 -22.25 15.01 23.94
CA VAL A 255 -22.36 15.00 22.47
C VAL A 255 -23.39 16.02 22.00
N ASP A 256 -24.58 16.06 22.62
CA ASP A 256 -25.61 17.04 22.31
C ASP A 256 -25.12 18.49 22.53
N ARG A 257 -24.36 18.74 23.60
CA ARG A 257 -23.71 20.05 23.84
C ARG A 257 -22.76 20.42 22.70
N LEU A 258 -21.88 19.50 22.28
CA LEU A 258 -20.92 19.75 21.21
C LEU A 258 -21.57 19.99 19.85
N ILE A 259 -22.67 19.29 19.57
CA ILE A 259 -23.48 19.54 18.37
C ILE A 259 -24.05 20.97 18.41
N ASN A 260 -24.58 21.40 19.56
CA ASN A 260 -25.07 22.77 19.73
C ASN A 260 -23.97 23.85 19.62
N GLU A 261 -22.71 23.48 19.89
CA GLU A 261 -21.52 24.32 19.69
C GLU A 261 -21.00 24.32 18.23
N GLY A 262 -21.72 23.68 17.30
CA GLY A 262 -21.39 23.63 15.87
C GLY A 262 -20.68 22.35 15.41
N GLY A 263 -20.52 21.37 16.31
CA GLY A 263 -20.04 20.04 15.96
C GLY A 263 -21.04 19.26 15.08
N SER A 264 -20.54 18.27 14.35
CA SER A 264 -21.33 17.43 13.45
C SER A 264 -20.98 15.95 13.64
N LEU A 265 -22.00 15.12 13.84
CA LEU A 265 -21.86 13.66 13.92
C LEU A 265 -21.33 13.06 12.61
N ALA A 266 -21.70 13.66 11.47
CA ALA A 266 -21.21 13.28 10.15
C ALA A 266 -19.72 13.57 10.01
N ARG A 267 -19.28 14.80 10.29
CA ARG A 267 -17.87 15.20 10.15
C ARG A 267 -16.96 14.59 11.22
N SER A 268 -17.51 14.16 12.35
CA SER A 268 -16.75 13.47 13.40
C SER A 268 -16.51 11.99 13.11
N ASN A 269 -17.12 11.42 12.06
CA ASN A 269 -17.16 9.97 11.80
C ASN A 269 -17.67 9.17 13.01
N ALA A 270 -18.61 9.75 13.77
CA ALA A 270 -19.18 9.15 14.97
C ALA A 270 -19.77 7.76 14.71
N LEU A 271 -20.49 7.63 13.60
CA LEU A 271 -21.15 6.39 13.22
C LEU A 271 -20.14 5.30 12.86
N HIS A 272 -19.02 5.63 12.21
CA HIS A 272 -17.93 4.69 11.92
C HIS A 272 -17.36 4.08 13.20
N CYS A 273 -17.06 4.90 14.22
CA CYS A 273 -16.53 4.41 15.50
C CYS A 273 -17.52 3.47 16.21
N ALA A 274 -18.81 3.81 16.19
CA ALA A 274 -19.87 2.96 16.76
C ALA A 274 -20.00 1.62 16.01
N CYS A 275 -19.93 1.64 14.68
CA CYS A 275 -19.96 0.46 13.82
C CYS A 275 -18.72 -0.43 13.99
N ALA A 276 -17.54 0.17 14.13
CA ALA A 276 -16.28 -0.55 14.32
C ALA A 276 -16.33 -1.47 15.56
N ASN A 277 -17.11 -1.07 16.57
CA ASN A 277 -17.23 -1.76 17.85
C ASN A 277 -18.54 -2.54 18.00
N GLN A 278 -19.33 -2.67 16.92
CA GLN A 278 -20.64 -3.35 16.93
C GLN A 278 -21.58 -2.85 18.05
N ASN A 279 -21.48 -1.58 18.44
CA ASN A 279 -22.28 -1.01 19.53
C ASN A 279 -23.65 -0.54 19.04
N MET A 280 -24.61 -1.46 19.01
CA MET A 280 -25.97 -1.23 18.51
C MET A 280 -26.67 -0.01 19.14
N ALA A 281 -26.54 0.19 20.46
CA ALA A 281 -27.21 1.30 21.14
C ALA A 281 -26.65 2.66 20.71
N MET A 282 -25.35 2.73 20.44
CA MET A 282 -24.69 3.95 19.94
C MET A 282 -25.08 4.23 18.49
N VAL A 283 -25.09 3.21 17.63
CA VAL A 283 -25.50 3.32 16.22
C VAL A 283 -26.94 3.83 16.14
N ASP A 284 -27.85 3.26 16.92
CA ASP A 284 -29.25 3.66 17.00
C ASP A 284 -29.43 5.09 17.50
N TYR A 285 -28.67 5.51 18.53
CA TYR A 285 -28.68 6.90 19.00
C TYR A 285 -28.22 7.89 17.91
N ILE A 286 -27.09 7.61 17.24
CA ILE A 286 -26.52 8.48 16.21
C ILE A 286 -27.48 8.61 15.03
N LEU A 287 -28.05 7.51 14.53
CA LEU A 287 -28.98 7.52 13.39
C LEU A 287 -30.29 8.25 13.70
N ARG A 288 -30.79 8.18 14.94
CA ARG A 288 -31.96 8.98 15.36
C ARG A 288 -31.66 10.47 15.44
N LYS A 289 -30.45 10.83 15.86
CA LYS A 289 -30.02 12.23 16.00
C LYS A 289 -29.69 12.86 14.66
N ASP A 290 -28.99 12.14 13.80
CA ASP A 290 -28.59 12.62 12.47
C ASP A 290 -28.61 11.45 11.46
N PRO A 291 -29.75 11.23 10.78
CA PRO A 291 -29.86 10.20 9.75
C PRO A 291 -28.92 10.41 8.55
N SER A 292 -28.42 11.64 8.32
CA SER A 292 -27.52 11.93 7.19
C SER A 292 -26.16 11.25 7.33
N THR A 293 -25.83 10.76 8.53
CA THR A 293 -24.59 10.03 8.83
C THR A 293 -24.47 8.68 8.11
N ILE A 294 -25.59 8.11 7.63
CA ILE A 294 -25.66 6.73 7.12
C ILE A 294 -24.72 6.44 5.93
N GLU A 295 -24.49 7.42 5.06
CA GLU A 295 -23.59 7.32 3.89
C GLU A 295 -22.32 8.18 4.03
N CYS A 296 -22.02 8.69 5.23
CA CYS A 296 -20.80 9.45 5.46
C CYS A 296 -19.56 8.60 5.19
N ARG A 297 -18.49 9.24 4.70
CA ARG A 297 -17.26 8.55 4.30
C ARG A 297 -16.11 8.97 5.18
N ASP A 298 -15.37 7.99 5.69
CA ASP A 298 -14.14 8.24 6.45
C ASP A 298 -12.94 8.55 5.53
N GLU A 299 -11.75 8.66 6.10
CA GLU A 299 -10.50 8.95 5.38
C GLU A 299 -10.14 7.91 4.30
N THR A 300 -10.68 6.69 4.40
CA THR A 300 -10.51 5.60 3.43
C THR A 300 -11.65 5.54 2.41
N TRP A 301 -12.55 6.54 2.45
CA TRP A 301 -13.80 6.58 1.70
C TRP A 301 -14.79 5.48 2.09
N SER A 302 -14.62 4.85 3.25
CA SER A 302 -15.49 3.77 3.71
C SER A 302 -16.76 4.31 4.35
N THR A 303 -17.90 3.65 4.08
CA THR A 303 -19.16 3.95 4.74
C THR A 303 -19.28 3.20 6.07
N PRO A 304 -20.18 3.62 6.97
CA PRO A 304 -20.45 2.88 8.21
C PRO A 304 -20.81 1.41 7.98
N LEU A 305 -21.51 1.09 6.87
CA LEU A 305 -21.83 -0.29 6.50
C LEU A 305 -20.57 -1.12 6.19
N MET A 306 -19.57 -0.54 5.51
CA MET A 306 -18.30 -1.21 5.24
C MET A 306 -17.52 -1.48 6.53
N ILE A 307 -17.47 -0.50 7.44
CA ILE A 307 -16.81 -0.66 8.74
C ILE A 307 -17.51 -1.73 9.59
N ALA A 308 -18.85 -1.69 9.67
CA ALA A 308 -19.61 -2.71 10.38
C ALA A 308 -19.38 -4.12 9.80
N ALA A 309 -19.30 -4.23 8.47
CA ALA A 309 -19.06 -5.48 7.76
C ALA A 309 -17.64 -6.03 7.99
N ALA A 310 -16.62 -5.16 7.95
CA ALA A 310 -15.24 -5.51 8.28
C ALA A 310 -15.11 -5.99 9.74
N SER A 311 -15.68 -5.24 10.70
CA SER A 311 -15.65 -5.61 12.11
C SER A 311 -16.38 -6.93 12.40
N ALA A 312 -17.50 -7.20 11.72
CA ALA A 312 -18.20 -8.48 11.85
C ALA A 312 -17.32 -9.66 11.41
N ALA A 313 -16.53 -9.52 10.33
CA ALA A 313 -15.56 -10.52 9.91
C ALA A 313 -14.38 -10.64 10.90
N ALA A 314 -13.85 -9.51 11.40
CA ALA A 314 -12.73 -9.48 12.33
C ALA A 314 -13.06 -10.12 13.70
N LEU A 315 -14.33 -10.06 14.14
CA LEU A 315 -14.81 -10.72 15.36
C LEU A 315 -15.11 -12.22 15.18
N GLY A 316 -15.00 -12.73 13.95
CA GLY A 316 -15.12 -14.16 13.67
C GLY A 316 -14.10 -14.96 14.47
N ASN A 317 -14.51 -16.11 14.99
CA ASN A 317 -13.62 -17.05 15.69
C ASN A 317 -13.75 -18.46 15.13
N ARG A 318 -13.20 -19.47 15.80
CA ARG A 318 -13.29 -20.87 15.35
C ARG A 318 -14.73 -21.39 15.21
N ALA A 319 -15.69 -20.81 15.93
CA ALA A 319 -17.11 -21.12 15.82
C ALA A 319 -17.79 -20.43 14.62
N GLY A 320 -17.08 -19.55 13.92
CA GLY A 320 -17.55 -18.79 12.77
C GLY A 320 -17.84 -17.33 13.08
N ILE A 321 -18.62 -16.72 12.20
CA ILE A 321 -19.14 -15.36 12.32
C ILE A 321 -20.56 -15.46 12.89
N ALA A 322 -20.92 -14.57 13.82
CA ALA A 322 -22.28 -14.56 14.37
C ALA A 322 -23.31 -14.41 13.24
N ARG A 323 -24.36 -15.24 13.25
CA ARG A 323 -25.43 -15.15 12.25
C ARG A 323 -26.28 -13.89 12.42
N ASP A 324 -26.48 -13.49 13.67
CA ASP A 324 -27.12 -12.23 13.99
C ASP A 324 -26.10 -11.10 13.93
N GLN A 325 -26.42 -10.06 13.17
CA GLN A 325 -25.55 -8.92 12.90
C GLN A 325 -26.36 -7.63 13.07
N PRO A 326 -26.76 -7.30 14.32
CA PRO A 326 -27.79 -6.30 14.58
C PRO A 326 -27.42 -4.91 14.07
N VAL A 327 -26.13 -4.54 14.11
CA VAL A 327 -25.65 -3.28 13.56
C VAL A 327 -25.81 -3.23 12.05
N ILE A 328 -25.40 -4.28 11.33
CA ILE A 328 -25.57 -4.38 9.88
C ILE A 328 -27.06 -4.33 9.51
N ASP A 329 -27.89 -5.07 10.25
CA ASP A 329 -29.33 -5.09 10.04
C ASP A 329 -29.98 -3.73 10.32
N LEU A 330 -29.48 -2.96 11.29
CA LEU A 330 -29.94 -1.59 11.54
C LEU A 330 -29.56 -0.64 10.40
N LEU A 331 -28.30 -0.69 9.95
CA LEU A 331 -27.82 0.17 8.87
C LEU A 331 -28.59 -0.09 7.57
N LEU A 332 -28.77 -1.36 7.20
CA LEU A 332 -29.53 -1.74 6.00
C LEU A 332 -30.99 -1.32 6.09
N ARG A 333 -31.64 -1.49 7.26
CA ARG A 333 -33.02 -1.00 7.47
C ARG A 333 -33.12 0.52 7.44
N SER A 334 -32.04 1.22 7.79
CA SER A 334 -31.96 2.69 7.75
C SER A 334 -31.59 3.24 6.38
N GLY A 335 -31.47 2.38 5.36
CA GLY A 335 -31.24 2.78 3.97
C GLY A 335 -29.77 2.81 3.54
N ALA A 336 -28.85 2.18 4.30
CA ALA A 336 -27.46 2.05 3.87
C ALA A 336 -27.35 1.31 2.53
N ARG A 337 -26.56 1.86 1.61
CA ARG A 337 -26.38 1.33 0.26
C ARG A 337 -25.29 0.26 0.24
N LYS A 338 -25.58 -0.88 -0.40
CA LYS A 338 -24.65 -2.01 -0.52
C LYS A 338 -23.65 -1.85 -1.66
N ASP A 339 -23.98 -1.06 -2.66
CA ASP A 339 -23.20 -0.81 -3.89
C ASP A 339 -22.24 0.37 -3.77
N THR A 340 -22.26 1.11 -2.66
CA THR A 340 -21.23 2.11 -2.41
C THR A 340 -19.85 1.44 -2.36
N VAL A 341 -18.84 2.08 -2.96
CA VAL A 341 -17.45 1.62 -2.95
C VAL A 341 -16.53 2.59 -2.20
N ASN A 342 -15.51 2.07 -1.54
CA ASN A 342 -14.46 2.86 -0.90
C ASN A 342 -13.35 3.27 -1.90
N SER A 343 -12.25 3.84 -1.39
CA SER A 343 -11.12 4.32 -2.21
C SER A 343 -10.41 3.20 -2.99
N LYS A 344 -10.57 1.95 -2.57
CA LYS A 344 -10.04 0.76 -3.26
C LYS A 344 -11.04 0.18 -4.26
N GLY A 345 -12.24 0.75 -4.40
CA GLY A 345 -13.31 0.19 -5.24
C GLY A 345 -14.08 -0.97 -4.61
N MET A 346 -13.89 -1.25 -3.31
CA MET A 346 -14.57 -2.35 -2.62
C MET A 346 -15.90 -1.90 -2.02
N THR A 347 -16.91 -2.76 -2.13
CA THR A 347 -18.19 -2.60 -1.43
C THR A 347 -18.09 -3.06 0.03
N ALA A 348 -19.20 -2.96 0.78
CA ALA A 348 -19.27 -3.58 2.11
C ALA A 348 -19.06 -5.11 2.06
N TYR A 349 -19.52 -5.76 0.99
CA TYR A 349 -19.24 -7.18 0.75
C TYR A 349 -17.74 -7.43 0.56
N GLY A 350 -17.08 -6.67 -0.34
CA GLY A 350 -15.65 -6.84 -0.60
C GLY A 350 -14.77 -6.56 0.62
N THR A 351 -15.11 -5.53 1.39
CA THR A 351 -14.38 -5.18 2.62
C THR A 351 -14.48 -6.28 3.67
N MET A 352 -15.66 -6.89 3.84
CA MET A 352 -15.86 -8.03 4.73
C MET A 352 -15.06 -9.25 4.30
N VAL A 353 -15.08 -9.60 3.00
CA VAL A 353 -14.30 -10.71 2.45
C VAL A 353 -12.80 -10.47 2.62
N GLN A 354 -12.32 -9.27 2.33
CA GLN A 354 -10.92 -8.90 2.51
C GLN A 354 -10.48 -9.08 3.97
N MET A 355 -11.24 -8.54 4.92
CA MET A 355 -10.92 -8.65 6.35
C MET A 355 -10.93 -10.10 6.84
N HIS A 356 -11.92 -10.88 6.39
CA HIS A 356 -11.99 -12.32 6.70
C HIS A 356 -10.76 -13.07 6.19
N ASN A 357 -10.33 -12.80 4.96
CA ASN A 357 -9.14 -13.41 4.37
C ASN A 357 -7.86 -12.98 5.10
N GLN A 358 -7.72 -11.68 5.40
CA GLN A 358 -6.57 -11.15 6.15
C GLN A 358 -6.45 -11.79 7.54
N LEU A 359 -7.56 -11.96 8.25
CA LEU A 359 -7.57 -12.64 9.55
C LEU A 359 -7.14 -14.10 9.41
N ASN A 360 -7.62 -14.80 8.38
CA ASN A 360 -7.19 -16.19 8.12
C ASN A 360 -5.70 -16.29 7.77
N GLU A 361 -5.18 -15.39 6.94
CA GLU A 361 -3.75 -15.32 6.60
C GLU A 361 -2.90 -15.04 7.85
N MET A 362 -3.33 -14.10 8.69
CA MET A 362 -2.67 -13.79 9.96
C MET A 362 -2.69 -14.99 10.91
N LEU A 363 -3.84 -15.67 11.05
CA LEU A 363 -3.96 -16.88 11.87
C LEU A 363 -3.08 -18.02 11.33
N GLN A 364 -3.00 -18.18 10.01
CA GLN A 364 -2.12 -19.15 9.37
C GLN A 364 -0.65 -18.84 9.68
N ALA A 365 -0.24 -17.58 9.55
CA ALA A 365 1.13 -17.15 9.84
C ALA A 365 1.49 -17.40 11.31
N MET A 366 0.59 -17.07 12.25
CA MET A 366 0.84 -17.24 13.68
C MET A 366 0.80 -18.71 14.13
N MET A 367 -0.09 -19.52 13.58
CA MET A 367 -0.33 -20.89 14.05
C MET A 367 0.42 -21.95 13.24
N GLY A 368 0.98 -21.60 12.08
CA GLY A 368 1.62 -22.56 11.16
C GLY A 368 0.66 -23.59 10.54
N VAL A 369 -0.65 -23.48 10.83
CA VAL A 369 -1.66 -24.39 10.30
C VAL A 369 -2.20 -23.80 9.01
N PRO A 370 -2.06 -24.48 7.86
CA PRO A 370 -2.65 -24.02 6.62
C PRO A 370 -4.17 -23.92 6.81
N VAL A 371 -4.72 -22.73 6.63
CA VAL A 371 -6.17 -22.56 6.56
C VAL A 371 -6.58 -23.25 5.27
N GLY A 372 -7.16 -24.43 5.39
CA GLY A 372 -7.52 -25.27 4.24
C GLY A 372 -8.27 -24.44 3.19
N GLY A 373 -7.85 -24.58 1.93
CA GLY A 373 -8.16 -23.70 0.78
C GLY A 373 -9.63 -23.49 0.39
N ALA A 374 -10.58 -23.85 1.25
CA ALA A 374 -11.98 -23.48 1.11
C ALA A 374 -12.52 -22.97 2.46
N SER A 375 -12.15 -21.73 2.79
CA SER A 375 -12.75 -20.92 3.87
C SER A 375 -14.27 -20.71 3.70
N THR A 376 -14.90 -21.27 2.66
CA THR A 376 -16.34 -21.15 2.41
C THR A 376 -17.21 -21.75 3.52
N ASN A 377 -16.64 -22.63 4.35
CA ASN A 377 -17.37 -23.33 5.41
C ASN A 377 -17.34 -22.64 6.79
N THR A 378 -16.84 -21.40 6.89
CA THR A 378 -16.96 -20.63 8.13
C THR A 378 -18.44 -20.43 8.46
N PRO A 379 -18.95 -20.96 9.60
CA PRO A 379 -20.37 -20.79 9.95
C PRO A 379 -20.75 -19.31 9.99
N GLY A 380 -21.91 -18.95 9.43
CA GLY A 380 -22.39 -17.55 9.40
C GLY A 380 -21.83 -16.69 8.25
N LEU A 381 -20.73 -17.10 7.61
CA LEU A 381 -20.13 -16.32 6.51
C LEU A 381 -21.04 -16.27 5.28
N SER A 382 -21.73 -17.36 4.95
CA SER A 382 -22.64 -17.41 3.80
C SER A 382 -23.86 -16.50 3.99
N GLU A 383 -24.41 -16.48 5.20
CA GLU A 383 -25.51 -15.61 5.60
C GLU A 383 -25.09 -14.13 5.54
N LEU A 384 -23.89 -13.80 6.04
CA LEU A 384 -23.34 -12.45 5.97
C LEU A 384 -23.04 -12.01 4.53
N LYS A 385 -22.47 -12.89 3.70
CA LYS A 385 -22.26 -12.67 2.25
C LYS A 385 -23.57 -12.33 1.55
N THR A 386 -24.61 -13.13 1.79
CA THR A 386 -25.95 -12.91 1.22
C THR A 386 -26.53 -11.57 1.67
N LYS A 387 -26.37 -11.23 2.95
CA LYS A 387 -26.86 -9.98 3.53
C LYS A 387 -26.20 -8.75 2.90
N LEU A 388 -24.89 -8.79 2.65
CA LEU A 388 -24.11 -7.67 2.12
C LEU A 388 -24.01 -7.61 0.60
N MET A 389 -24.50 -8.62 -0.12
CA MET A 389 -24.42 -8.70 -1.57
C MET A 389 -25.00 -7.42 -2.24
N PRO A 390 -24.20 -6.68 -3.03
CA PRO A 390 -24.69 -5.51 -3.75
C PRO A 390 -25.66 -5.91 -4.88
N PRO A 391 -26.60 -5.04 -5.29
CA PRO A 391 -27.41 -5.24 -6.48
C PRO A 391 -26.52 -5.49 -7.71
N GLY A 392 -26.71 -6.62 -8.40
CA GLY A 392 -25.85 -7.02 -9.53
C GLY A 392 -24.71 -7.99 -9.16
N GLY A 393 -24.55 -8.34 -7.89
CA GLY A 393 -23.51 -9.25 -7.41
C GLY A 393 -22.17 -8.54 -7.14
N PRO A 394 -21.18 -9.26 -6.62
CA PRO A 394 -19.93 -8.66 -6.15
C PRO A 394 -19.17 -8.05 -7.32
N THR A 395 -18.59 -6.87 -7.11
CA THR A 395 -17.77 -6.18 -8.11
C THR A 395 -16.53 -7.01 -8.44
N THR A 396 -15.85 -6.69 -9.54
CA THR A 396 -14.57 -7.34 -9.88
C THR A 396 -13.55 -7.19 -8.75
N VAL A 397 -13.51 -6.00 -8.14
CA VAL A 397 -12.64 -5.67 -7.01
C VAL A 397 -13.00 -6.44 -5.74
N ASP A 398 -14.29 -6.68 -5.48
CA ASP A 398 -14.75 -7.46 -4.33
C ASP A 398 -14.26 -8.91 -4.41
N ARG A 399 -14.25 -9.50 -5.61
CA ARG A 399 -13.84 -10.90 -5.83
C ARG A 399 -12.35 -11.11 -5.61
N THR A 400 -11.57 -10.11 -5.92
CA THR A 400 -10.11 -10.14 -5.86
C THR A 400 -9.57 -9.57 -4.55
N GLY A 401 -10.44 -9.16 -3.63
CA GLY A 401 -10.05 -8.57 -2.34
C GLY A 401 -9.34 -7.23 -2.49
N GLY A 402 -9.71 -6.40 -3.45
CA GLY A 402 -9.08 -5.10 -3.69
C GLY A 402 -7.86 -5.13 -4.62
N GLN A 403 -7.50 -6.30 -5.16
CA GLN A 403 -6.47 -6.41 -6.19
C GLN A 403 -7.15 -6.32 -7.56
N GLU A 404 -7.07 -5.21 -8.28
CA GLU A 404 -7.70 -5.11 -9.60
C GLU A 404 -7.24 -6.26 -10.51
N ALA A 405 -8.08 -7.29 -10.71
CA ALA A 405 -7.90 -8.23 -11.82
C ALA A 405 -8.71 -7.66 -12.99
N PRO A 406 -8.10 -7.39 -14.16
CA PRO A 406 -8.85 -6.93 -15.31
C PRO A 406 -9.88 -7.98 -15.77
N GLU A 407 -10.92 -7.50 -16.45
CA GLU A 407 -11.97 -8.33 -17.06
C GLU A 407 -11.36 -9.44 -17.92
N GLY A 408 -11.63 -10.71 -17.57
CA GLY A 408 -11.25 -11.86 -18.39
C GLY A 408 -10.66 -13.07 -17.66
N PHE A 409 -10.32 -12.94 -16.37
CA PHE A 409 -9.89 -14.11 -15.58
C PHE A 409 -11.04 -14.67 -14.74
N VAL A 410 -11.46 -15.89 -15.09
CA VAL A 410 -12.22 -16.78 -14.22
C VAL A 410 -11.18 -17.58 -13.44
N ASP A 411 -11.14 -17.37 -12.12
CA ASP A 411 -10.40 -18.26 -11.23
C ASP A 411 -11.11 -19.63 -11.21
N TYR A 412 -10.43 -20.66 -11.70
CA TYR A 412 -10.93 -22.05 -11.74
C TYR A 412 -10.38 -22.89 -10.57
N SER A 413 -9.85 -22.25 -9.52
CA SER A 413 -9.40 -22.97 -8.32
C SER A 413 -10.55 -23.46 -7.44
#